data_AF-A0A977PK71-F1
#
_entry.id   AF-A0A977PK71-F1
#
_cell.length_a   1.000
_cell.length_b   1.000
_cell.length_c   1.000
_cell.angle_alpha   90.00
_cell.angle_beta   90.00
_cell.angle_gamma   90.00
#
_symmetry.space_group_name_H-M   'P 1'
#
loop_
_entity.id
_entity.type
_entity.pdbx_description
1 polymer ?
#
loop_
_entity_poly.entity_id
_entity_poly.type
_entity_poly.pdbx_seq_one_letter_code
_entity_poly.pdbx_strand_id
1 'polypeptide(L)'
;MLQLGSDVEPLTTIGWSLVILGVIMMIIGVVLMIVSAAGGKVEWGGGAVIFIGPFPIVIGGGKLGWIAILIAVLLAFMMIVLFFFPVPTKSPPRTP
;
A
#
# COMPACT_ATOMS: atom_id res chain seq x y z
N MET A 1 -17.82 -18.03 -31.84
CA MET A 1 -17.98 -17.71 -30.41
C MET A 1 -16.60 -17.73 -29.78
N LEU A 2 -16.23 -16.60 -29.18
CA LEU A 2 -15.02 -16.21 -28.44
C LEU A 2 -14.00 -17.31 -28.07
N GLN A 3 -12.90 -17.32 -28.83
CA GLN A 3 -11.59 -17.89 -28.48
C GLN A 3 -10.77 -16.92 -27.60
N LEU A 4 -11.45 -16.00 -26.89
CA LEU A 4 -10.84 -14.90 -26.14
C LEU A 4 -10.33 -15.32 -24.74
N GLY A 5 -10.67 -16.54 -24.29
CA GLY A 5 -10.33 -17.04 -22.96
C GLY A 5 -8.90 -17.55 -22.83
N SER A 6 -8.30 -18.09 -23.90
CA SER A 6 -6.92 -18.61 -23.89
C SER A 6 -5.86 -17.52 -23.86
N ASP A 7 -6.17 -16.35 -24.43
CA ASP A 7 -5.18 -15.29 -24.65
C ASP A 7 -5.03 -14.37 -23.43
N VAL A 8 -6.05 -14.34 -22.55
CA VAL A 8 -6.08 -13.50 -21.34
C VAL A 8 -5.50 -14.19 -20.11
N GLU A 9 -5.43 -15.52 -20.08
CA GLU A 9 -4.75 -16.28 -19.01
C GLU A 9 -3.28 -15.86 -18.81
N PRO A 10 -2.44 -15.81 -19.86
CA PRO A 10 -1.04 -15.41 -19.70
C PRO A 10 -0.91 -13.94 -19.30
N LEU A 11 -1.78 -13.07 -19.83
CA LEU A 11 -1.78 -11.64 -19.51
C LEU A 11 -2.15 -11.39 -18.03
N THR A 12 -3.12 -12.13 -17.52
CA THR A 12 -3.55 -12.08 -16.11
C THR A 12 -2.47 -12.63 -15.18
N THR A 13 -1.81 -13.71 -15.57
CA THR A 13 -0.68 -14.32 -14.82
C THR A 13 0.51 -13.37 -14.73
N ILE A 14 0.86 -12.69 -15.84
CA ILE A 14 1.92 -11.68 -15.87
C ILE A 14 1.54 -10.45 -15.02
N GLY A 15 0.29 -9.99 -15.11
CA GLY A 15 -0.22 -8.88 -14.30
C GLY A 15 -0.08 -9.15 -12.80
N TRP A 16 -0.51 -10.32 -12.33
CA TRP A 16 -0.37 -10.71 -10.93
C TRP A 16 1.09 -10.87 -10.50
N SER A 17 1.93 -11.42 -11.37
CA SER A 17 3.37 -11.57 -11.09
C SER A 17 4.06 -10.22 -10.92
N LEU A 18 3.72 -9.22 -11.74
CA LEU A 18 4.24 -7.85 -11.62
C LEU A 18 3.77 -7.15 -10.35
N VAL A 19 2.50 -7.34 -9.96
CA VAL A 19 1.96 -6.79 -8.69
C VAL A 19 2.71 -7.37 -7.49
N ILE A 20 2.88 -8.70 -7.44
CA ILE A 20 3.60 -9.39 -6.37
C ILE A 20 5.06 -8.92 -6.32
N LEU A 21 5.72 -8.81 -7.48
CA LEU A 21 7.08 -8.31 -7.58
C LEU A 21 7.21 -6.88 -7.04
N GLY A 22 6.26 -6.00 -7.37
CA GLY A 22 6.20 -4.63 -6.87
C GLY A 22 6.05 -4.57 -5.35
N VAL A 23 5.19 -5.42 -4.77
CA VAL A 23 5.02 -5.53 -3.31
C VAL A 23 6.30 -6.01 -2.64
N ILE A 24 6.98 -7.02 -3.20
CA ILE A 24 8.26 -7.52 -2.68
C ILE A 24 9.34 -6.42 -2.71
N MET A 25 9.47 -5.71 -3.84
CA MET A 25 10.39 -4.56 -3.98
C MET A 25 10.10 -3.46 -2.96
N MET A 26 8.82 -3.14 -2.72
CA MET A 26 8.40 -2.16 -1.70
C MET A 26 8.85 -2.59 -0.29
N ILE A 27 8.62 -3.86 0.07
CA ILE A 27 9.03 -4.41 1.38
C ILE A 27 10.55 -4.34 1.54
N ILE A 28 11.31 -4.77 0.53
CA ILE A 28 12.78 -4.71 0.53
C ILE A 28 13.25 -3.27 0.74
N GLY A 29 12.68 -2.31 0.00
CA GLY A 29 13.02 -0.90 0.12
C GLY A 29 12.78 -0.36 1.53
N VAL A 30 11.66 -0.72 2.15
CA VAL A 30 11.35 -0.36 3.54
C VAL A 30 12.35 -0.97 4.52
N VAL A 31 12.70 -2.25 4.38
CA VAL A 31 13.64 -2.95 5.26
C VAL A 31 15.04 -2.31 5.19
N LEU A 32 15.56 -2.08 3.99
CA LEU A 32 16.87 -1.43 3.81
C LEU A 32 16.92 -0.05 4.46
N MET A 33 15.81 0.67 4.38
CA MET A 33 15.72 2.04 4.84
C MET A 33 15.52 2.09 6.38
N ILE A 34 14.89 1.07 7.01
CA ILE A 34 14.96 0.79 8.47
C ILE A 34 16.41 0.54 8.91
N VAL A 35 17.12 -0.36 8.21
CA VAL A 35 18.48 -0.77 8.56
C VAL A 35 19.45 0.41 8.46
N SER A 36 19.29 1.25 7.43
CA SER A 36 20.05 2.48 7.27
C SER A 36 19.81 3.48 8.40
N ALA A 37 18.56 3.65 8.85
CA ALA A 37 18.19 4.55 9.94
C ALA A 37 18.72 4.09 11.32
N ALA A 38 18.92 2.79 11.52
CA ALA A 38 19.38 2.23 12.80
C ALA A 38 20.86 2.53 13.12
N GLY A 39 21.67 2.93 12.13
CA GLY A 39 23.09 3.28 12.33
C GLY A 39 23.35 4.71 12.85
N GLY A 40 22.32 5.57 12.93
CA GLY A 40 22.45 6.99 13.29
C GLY A 40 22.11 7.31 14.76
N LYS A 41 22.89 8.22 15.37
CA LYS A 41 22.65 8.78 16.71
C LYS A 41 21.25 9.36 16.84
N VAL A 42 20.65 9.19 18.03
CA VAL A 42 19.21 9.34 18.24
C VAL A 42 18.80 10.79 18.53
N GLU A 43 18.32 11.53 17.53
CA GLU A 43 17.71 12.87 17.72
C GLU A 43 16.18 12.82 17.58
N TRP A 44 15.48 13.32 18.61
CA TRP A 44 14.02 13.35 18.65
C TRP A 44 13.44 14.18 17.51
N GLY A 45 12.49 13.60 16.77
CA GLY A 45 11.56 14.38 15.99
C GLY A 45 10.23 13.67 15.85
N GLY A 46 9.18 14.48 15.87
CA GLY A 46 7.81 14.07 15.65
C GLY A 46 7.45 14.12 14.16
N GLY A 47 6.54 13.24 13.76
CA GLY A 47 5.91 13.27 12.45
C GLY A 47 4.41 13.57 12.56
N ALA A 48 3.86 14.19 11.53
CA ALA A 48 2.43 14.42 11.34
C ALA A 48 1.95 13.66 10.10
N VAL A 49 0.76 13.06 10.19
CA VAL A 49 0.06 12.42 9.07
C VAL A 49 -1.22 13.20 8.83
N ILE A 50 -1.36 13.78 7.64
CA ILE A 50 -2.52 14.57 7.24
C ILE A 50 -3.23 13.82 6.12
N PHE A 51 -4.53 13.56 6.28
CA PHE A 51 -5.35 12.93 5.25
C PHE A 51 -6.10 14.00 4.46
N ILE A 52 -5.73 14.22 3.20
CA ILE A 52 -6.46 15.08 2.27
C ILE A 52 -7.10 14.19 1.19
N GLY A 53 -8.36 13.84 1.38
CA GLY A 53 -9.02 12.85 0.53
C GLY A 53 -8.32 11.49 0.61
N PRO A 54 -8.31 10.68 -0.47
CA PRO A 54 -7.64 9.37 -0.48
C PRO A 54 -6.10 9.46 -0.52
N PHE A 55 -5.52 10.67 -0.43
CA PHE A 55 -4.08 10.89 -0.49
C PHE A 55 -3.53 11.23 0.91
N PRO A 56 -2.89 10.27 1.59
CA PRO A 56 -2.19 10.55 2.84
C PRO A 56 -0.91 11.36 2.56
N ILE A 57 -0.75 12.49 3.26
CA ILE A 57 0.45 13.33 3.23
C ILE A 57 1.18 13.13 4.55
N VAL A 58 2.44 12.72 4.50
CA VAL A 58 3.24 12.42 5.70
C VAL A 58 4.43 13.36 5.80
N ILE A 59 4.50 14.03 6.94
CA ILE A 59 5.58 14.95 7.30
C ILE A 59 6.33 14.30 8.44
N GLY A 60 7.47 13.68 8.17
CA GLY A 60 8.32 13.06 9.19
C GLY A 60 9.45 14.00 9.60
N GLY A 61 9.46 14.45 10.86
CA GLY A 61 10.60 15.15 11.46
C GLY A 61 11.37 14.24 12.41
N GLY A 62 12.71 14.34 12.42
CA GLY A 62 13.66 13.60 13.27
C GLY A 62 13.53 12.06 13.28
N LYS A 63 14.10 11.40 14.30
CA LYS A 63 14.39 9.95 14.27
C LYS A 63 13.16 9.04 14.17
N LEU A 64 11.98 9.51 14.56
CA LEU A 64 10.74 8.74 14.42
C LEU A 64 10.03 8.95 13.08
N GLY A 65 10.52 9.85 12.23
CA GLY A 65 9.98 10.07 10.87
C GLY A 65 9.97 8.80 10.02
N TRP A 66 10.89 7.87 10.29
CA TRP A 66 10.93 6.56 9.66
C TRP A 66 9.67 5.71 9.95
N ILE A 67 9.18 5.75 11.19
CA ILE A 67 7.94 5.06 11.60
C ILE A 67 6.72 5.74 10.97
N ALA A 68 6.73 7.07 10.85
CA ALA A 68 5.67 7.79 10.16
C ALA A 68 5.58 7.40 8.68
N ILE A 69 6.72 7.21 8.00
CA ILE A 69 6.77 6.72 6.61
C ILE A 69 6.24 5.28 6.52
N LEU A 70 6.61 4.39 7.45
CA LEU A 70 6.11 3.03 7.49
C LEU A 70 4.57 2.99 7.60
N ILE A 71 4.02 3.79 8.52
CA ILE A 71 2.58 3.94 8.73
C ILE A 71 1.92 4.50 7.46
N ALA A 72 2.54 5.49 6.81
CA ALA A 72 2.07 6.06 5.54
C ALA A 72 1.93 5.01 4.44
N VAL A 73 2.96 4.19 4.26
CA VAL A 73 3.01 3.15 3.24
C VAL A 73 1.95 2.10 3.51
N LEU A 74 1.79 1.68 4.77
CA LEU A 74 0.75 0.73 5.18
C LEU A 74 -0.66 1.28 4.88
N LEU A 75 -0.92 2.54 5.24
CA LEU A 75 -2.20 3.21 5.00
C LEU A 75 -2.49 3.38 3.50
N ALA A 76 -1.49 3.80 2.72
CA ALA A 76 -1.61 3.94 1.28
C ALA A 76 -1.91 2.59 0.61
N PHE A 77 -1.22 1.53 1.01
CA PHE A 77 -1.49 0.17 0.54
C PHE A 77 -2.91 -0.28 0.90
N MET A 78 -3.35 -0.05 2.13
CA MET A 78 -4.69 -0.42 2.59
C MET A 78 -5.78 0.34 1.82
N MET A 79 -5.54 1.61 1.47
CA MET A 79 -6.42 2.40 0.61
C MET A 79 -6.50 1.86 -0.82
N ILE A 80 -5.36 1.49 -1.42
CA ILE A 80 -5.33 0.89 -2.76
C ILE A 80 -6.17 -0.41 -2.76
N VAL A 81 -6.00 -1.24 -1.75
CA VAL A 81 -6.77 -2.49 -1.60
C VAL A 81 -8.27 -2.20 -1.47
N LEU A 82 -8.67 -1.25 -0.62
CA LEU A 82 -10.08 -0.89 -0.43
C LEU A 82 -10.71 -0.25 -1.68
N PHE A 83 -9.94 0.51 -2.44
CA PHE A 83 -10.43 1.16 -3.67
C PHE A 83 -10.65 0.17 -4.81
N PHE A 84 -9.71 -0.76 -5.02
CA PHE A 84 -9.80 -1.75 -6.09
C PHE A 84 -10.60 -3.01 -5.71
N PHE A 85 -10.84 -3.22 -4.42
CA PHE A 85 -11.62 -4.36 -3.91
C PHE A 85 -12.87 -3.84 -3.16
N PRO A 86 -13.94 -3.46 -3.88
CA PRO A 86 -15.18 -3.02 -3.25
C PRO A 86 -15.72 -4.14 -2.36
N VAL A 87 -15.85 -3.84 -1.06
CA VAL A 87 -16.40 -4.77 -0.08
C VAL A 87 -17.83 -5.14 -0.54
N PRO A 88 -18.14 -6.44 -0.71
CA PRO A 88 -19.47 -6.85 -1.10
C PRO A 88 -20.47 -6.46 0.00
N THR A 89 -21.22 -5.39 -0.22
CA THR A 89 -22.33 -5.02 0.65
C THR A 89 -23.48 -5.95 0.34
N LYS A 90 -23.86 -6.83 1.28
CA LYS A 90 -25.15 -7.53 1.19
C LYS A 90 -26.25 -6.47 1.25
N SER A 91 -26.96 -6.27 0.15
CA SER A 91 -28.11 -5.36 0.12
C SER A 91 -29.12 -5.81 1.18
N PRO A 92 -29.65 -4.89 2.02
CA PRO A 92 -30.68 -5.25 2.97
C PRO A 92 -31.91 -5.79 2.23
N PRO A 93 -32.62 -6.79 2.78
CA PRO A 93 -33.82 -7.32 2.16
C PRO A 93 -34.83 -6.21 1.93
N ARG A 94 -35.24 -5.99 0.68
CA ARG A 94 -36.42 -5.18 0.39
C ARG A 94 -37.63 -5.98 0.82
N THR A 95 -38.10 -5.74 2.04
CA THR A 95 -39.44 -6.16 2.44
C THR A 95 -40.46 -5.32 1.65
N PRO A 96 -41.51 -5.94 1.10
CA PRO A 96 -42.56 -5.24 0.37
C PRO A 96 -43.33 -4.25 1.25
#